data_AF-A0A7V4ZXP2-F1
#
_entry.id   AF-A0A7V4ZXP2-F1
#
_cell.length_a   1.000
_cell.length_b   1.000
_cell.length_c   1.000
_cell.angle_alpha   90.00
_cell.angle_beta   90.00
_cell.angle_gamma   90.00
#
_symmetry.space_group_name_H-M   'P 1'
#
loop_
_entity.id
_entity.type
_entity.pdbx_description
1 polymer ?
#
loop_
_entity_poly.entity_id
_entity_poly.type
_entity_poly.pdbx_seq_one_letter_code
_entity_poly.pdbx_strand_id
1 'polypeptide(L)'
;MNPEKQPYQGFALCQDMWDSIQVFRSFDPACTAPFVEVLQNGAFEGVFLTGEGSSRIFPAKRAIYEALRQGPGLPVSRRAGIDQRPEKLERLENPEPPQKHSFLPLYTEGATQALEYRLEACAVFGASNSGRTKEVVRLFQTLRQRGHLHLYGITAHGGSPLEELSHRTYVLGCGAEGAVAATKSVMEQALFYQALFGELKAQTIVSEPKAQPLFGAFPKAVGEKRAGIGSVAVGLRKAQRSPETAGEKGVRFGSGTAALREAATMLEHVLSMELDPEVVRKLSQAETLYFAGRNNGVAEELALKTNEITRKKSDFLEGTYAVHGIEEVLNPGDAVVL
;
A
#
# COMPACT_ATOMS: atom_id res chain seq x y z
N MET A 1 13.76 -15.88 6.48
CA MET A 1 12.36 -16.29 6.78
C MET A 1 11.78 -17.28 5.77
N ASN A 2 12.59 -18.11 5.11
CA ASN A 2 12.07 -19.19 4.26
C ASN A 2 11.46 -20.29 5.14
N PRO A 3 10.16 -20.63 5.01
CA PRO A 3 9.46 -21.60 5.86
C PRO A 3 9.98 -23.04 5.70
N GLU A 4 10.75 -23.34 4.66
CA GLU A 4 11.40 -24.64 4.47
C GLU A 4 12.71 -24.77 5.27
N LYS A 5 13.21 -23.67 5.85
CA LYS A 5 14.49 -23.64 6.58
C LYS A 5 14.28 -23.41 8.07
N GLN A 6 15.10 -24.05 8.89
CA GLN A 6 15.23 -23.71 10.31
C GLN A 6 15.87 -22.32 10.47
N PRO A 7 15.48 -21.51 11.48
CA PRO A 7 14.47 -21.79 12.51
C PRO A 7 13.03 -21.41 12.10
N TYR A 8 12.77 -21.05 10.84
CA TYR A 8 11.49 -20.50 10.40
C TYR A 8 10.39 -21.56 10.16
N GLN A 9 10.80 -22.81 10.01
CA GLN A 9 9.89 -23.93 9.82
C GLN A 9 8.92 -24.08 10.99
N GLY A 10 7.64 -24.26 10.68
CA GLY A 10 6.57 -24.46 11.68
C GLY A 10 5.92 -23.17 12.18
N PHE A 11 6.40 -21.99 11.79
CA PHE A 11 5.76 -20.72 12.12
C PHE A 11 4.82 -20.27 11.01
N ALA A 12 3.51 -20.22 11.30
CA ALA A 12 2.48 -19.75 10.36
C ALA A 12 2.79 -18.34 9.82
N LEU A 13 3.37 -17.47 10.66
CA LEU A 13 3.79 -16.13 10.23
C LEU A 13 4.84 -16.17 9.11
N CYS A 14 5.83 -17.05 9.22
CA CYS A 14 6.85 -17.18 8.17
C CYS A 14 6.24 -17.72 6.87
N GLN A 15 5.26 -18.63 6.97
CA GLN A 15 4.51 -19.11 5.81
C GLN A 15 3.69 -17.97 5.17
N ASP A 16 2.92 -17.20 5.94
CA ASP A 16 2.11 -16.10 5.40
C ASP A 16 2.98 -14.98 4.79
N MET A 17 4.13 -14.67 5.39
CA MET A 17 5.11 -13.75 4.80
C MET A 17 5.66 -14.29 3.47
N TRP A 18 5.95 -15.58 3.39
CA TRP A 18 6.45 -16.22 2.17
C TRP A 18 5.37 -16.27 1.07
N ASP A 19 4.13 -16.57 1.43
CA ASP A 19 2.97 -16.59 0.52
C ASP A 19 2.71 -15.20 -0.10
N SER A 20 3.15 -14.13 0.55
CA SER A 20 3.11 -12.78 -0.03
C SER A 20 3.83 -12.70 -1.37
N ILE A 21 4.88 -13.51 -1.60
CA ILE A 21 5.55 -13.60 -2.90
C ILE A 21 4.55 -13.98 -4.00
N GLN A 22 3.66 -14.94 -3.73
CA GLN A 22 2.64 -15.32 -4.69
C GLN A 22 1.57 -14.25 -4.88
N VAL A 23 1.21 -13.51 -3.82
CA VAL A 23 0.32 -12.34 -3.96
C VAL A 23 0.86 -11.37 -5.01
N PHE A 24 2.15 -11.01 -4.96
CA PHE A 24 2.75 -10.13 -5.98
C PHE A 24 2.76 -10.76 -7.38
N ARG A 25 2.96 -12.08 -7.49
CA ARG A 25 2.99 -12.78 -8.79
C ARG A 25 1.63 -12.90 -9.45
N SER A 26 0.57 -13.08 -8.66
CA SER A 26 -0.79 -13.33 -9.13
C SER A 26 -1.70 -12.11 -9.13
N PHE A 27 -1.31 -11.02 -8.46
CA PHE A 27 -2.10 -9.80 -8.40
C PHE A 27 -2.35 -9.23 -9.81
N ASP A 28 -3.63 -9.09 -10.16
CA ASP A 28 -4.09 -8.50 -11.42
C ASP A 28 -4.59 -7.07 -11.18
N PRO A 29 -3.86 -6.03 -11.63
CA PRO A 29 -4.29 -4.63 -11.49
C PRO A 29 -5.66 -4.34 -12.11
N ALA A 30 -6.12 -5.14 -13.08
CA ALA A 30 -7.44 -4.97 -13.69
C ALA A 30 -8.59 -5.14 -12.69
N CYS A 31 -8.36 -5.77 -11.53
CA CYS A 31 -9.35 -5.85 -10.44
C CYS A 31 -9.82 -4.47 -9.94
N THR A 32 -9.02 -3.43 -10.18
CA THR A 32 -9.33 -2.05 -9.75
C THR A 32 -10.24 -1.30 -10.72
N ALA A 33 -10.45 -1.80 -11.96
CA ALA A 33 -11.20 -1.09 -12.99
C ALA A 33 -12.60 -0.62 -12.55
N PRO A 34 -13.41 -1.44 -11.83
CA PRO A 34 -14.72 -0.97 -11.36
C PRO A 34 -14.65 0.16 -10.32
N PHE A 35 -13.52 0.28 -9.60
CA PHE A 35 -13.28 1.34 -8.63
C PHE A 35 -12.71 2.59 -9.30
N VAL A 36 -11.90 2.44 -10.34
CA VAL A 36 -11.44 3.54 -11.19
C VAL A 36 -12.63 4.26 -11.81
N GLU A 37 -13.58 3.50 -12.39
CA GLU A 37 -14.80 4.05 -12.99
C GLU A 37 -15.60 4.88 -11.98
N VAL A 38 -15.81 4.32 -10.80
CA VAL A 38 -16.46 5.00 -9.69
C VAL A 38 -15.72 6.28 -9.30
N LEU A 39 -14.38 6.23 -9.22
CA LEU A 39 -13.59 7.37 -8.77
C LEU A 39 -13.56 8.52 -9.78
N GLN A 40 -13.72 8.23 -11.08
CA GLN A 40 -13.81 9.22 -12.15
C GLN A 40 -15.20 9.84 -12.28
N ASN A 41 -16.24 9.04 -12.04
CA ASN A 41 -17.62 9.41 -12.32
C ASN A 41 -18.38 9.89 -11.09
N GLY A 42 -17.88 9.62 -9.88
CA GLY A 42 -18.59 9.94 -8.65
C GLY A 42 -18.55 11.42 -8.26
N ALA A 43 -19.55 11.81 -7.46
CA ALA A 43 -19.76 13.17 -6.96
C ALA A 43 -19.30 13.29 -5.49
N PHE A 44 -17.99 13.36 -5.31
CA PHE A 44 -17.33 13.58 -4.02
C PHE A 44 -16.09 14.47 -4.20
N GLU A 45 -15.64 15.06 -3.10
CA GLU A 45 -14.56 16.04 -3.03
C GLU A 45 -13.25 15.46 -2.49
N GLY A 46 -13.28 14.28 -1.88
CA GLY A 46 -12.10 13.58 -1.40
C GLY A 46 -12.30 12.07 -1.29
N VAL A 47 -11.21 11.36 -1.00
CA VAL A 47 -11.24 9.92 -0.70
C VAL A 47 -10.74 9.73 0.72
N PHE A 48 -11.52 9.02 1.53
CA PHE A 48 -11.22 8.74 2.93
C PHE A 48 -10.93 7.25 3.09
N LEU A 49 -9.69 6.92 3.45
CA LEU A 49 -9.23 5.55 3.67
C LEU A 49 -9.31 5.24 5.17
N THR A 50 -10.01 4.20 5.55
CA THR A 50 -10.23 3.87 6.97
C THR A 50 -10.11 2.38 7.22
N GLY A 51 -9.90 2.03 8.47
CA GLY A 51 -9.55 0.68 8.92
C GLY A 51 -8.98 0.76 10.33
N GLU A 52 -8.59 -0.39 10.87
CA GLU A 52 -7.86 -0.46 12.13
C GLU A 52 -6.54 -1.22 11.92
N GLY A 53 -5.55 -0.90 12.75
CA GLY A 53 -4.22 -1.53 12.72
C GLY A 53 -3.64 -1.57 11.30
N SER A 54 -3.12 -2.74 10.93
CA SER A 54 -2.40 -2.94 9.67
C SER A 54 -3.17 -2.60 8.41
N SER A 55 -4.51 -2.79 8.39
CA SER A 55 -5.32 -2.48 7.20
C SER A 55 -5.40 -0.98 6.91
N ARG A 56 -5.17 -0.13 7.93
CA ARG A 56 -5.08 1.32 7.77
C ARG A 56 -3.63 1.78 7.65
N ILE A 57 -2.75 1.33 8.54
CA ILE A 57 -1.42 1.90 8.72
C ILE A 57 -0.61 1.82 7.43
N PHE A 58 -0.21 0.62 6.99
CA PHE A 58 0.62 0.53 5.80
C PHE A 58 -0.13 0.86 4.50
N PRO A 59 -1.26 0.20 4.16
CA PRO A 59 -1.90 0.39 2.86
C PRO A 59 -2.35 1.84 2.61
N ALA A 60 -3.03 2.46 3.58
CA ALA A 60 -3.58 3.81 3.38
C ALA A 60 -2.48 4.87 3.40
N LYS A 61 -1.57 4.85 4.38
CA LYS A 61 -0.48 5.84 4.45
C LYS A 61 0.49 5.69 3.28
N ARG A 62 0.74 4.47 2.80
CA ARG A 62 1.54 4.25 1.59
C ARG A 62 0.89 4.87 0.36
N ALA A 63 -0.42 4.68 0.21
CA ALA A 63 -1.18 5.24 -0.90
C ALA A 63 -1.19 6.78 -0.87
N ILE A 64 -1.41 7.39 0.30
CA ILE A 64 -1.35 8.84 0.49
C ILE A 64 0.05 9.37 0.17
N TYR A 65 1.09 8.75 0.71
CA TYR A 65 2.48 9.15 0.48
C TYR A 65 2.83 9.14 -1.02
N GLU A 66 2.48 8.09 -1.75
CA GLU A 66 2.78 8.00 -3.18
C GLU A 66 1.95 8.99 -4.02
N ALA A 67 0.71 9.29 -3.64
CA ALA A 67 -0.07 10.35 -4.28
C ALA A 67 0.57 11.74 -4.05
N LEU A 68 0.93 12.05 -2.80
CA LEU A 68 1.50 13.35 -2.42
C LEU A 68 2.89 13.61 -3.01
N ARG A 69 3.67 12.56 -3.31
CA ARG A 69 4.93 12.69 -4.04
C ARG A 69 4.78 13.21 -5.47
N GLN A 70 3.57 13.16 -6.01
CA GLN A 70 3.29 13.45 -7.42
C GLN A 70 2.44 14.70 -7.59
N GLY A 71 1.76 15.16 -6.55
CA GLY A 71 0.91 16.36 -6.56
C GLY A 71 0.16 16.54 -5.24
N PRO A 72 -0.70 17.56 -5.12
CA PRO A 72 -1.43 17.84 -3.87
C PRO A 72 -2.52 16.81 -3.53
N GLY A 73 -2.73 15.80 -4.39
CA GLY A 73 -3.72 14.74 -4.20
C GLY A 73 -3.74 13.78 -5.39
N LEU A 74 -4.78 12.96 -5.46
CA LEU A 74 -5.03 12.02 -6.54
C LEU A 74 -5.58 12.75 -7.77
N PRO A 75 -4.85 12.80 -8.91
CA PRO A 75 -5.37 13.40 -10.13
C PRO A 75 -6.56 12.60 -10.65
N VAL A 76 -7.67 13.29 -10.93
CA VAL A 76 -8.87 12.72 -11.52
C VAL A 76 -9.47 13.64 -12.56
N SER A 77 -10.03 13.03 -13.59
CA SER A 77 -10.87 13.68 -14.59
C SER A 77 -12.32 13.56 -14.14
N ARG A 78 -12.90 14.63 -13.58
CA ARG A 78 -14.28 14.59 -13.05
C ARG A 78 -15.29 14.96 -14.12
N ARG A 79 -16.45 14.33 -14.02
CA ARG A 79 -17.63 14.60 -14.85
C ARG A 79 -18.66 15.48 -14.15
N ALA A 80 -18.81 15.30 -12.84
CA ALA A 80 -19.83 15.93 -12.04
C ALA A 80 -19.24 16.51 -10.75
N GLY A 81 -19.71 17.70 -10.36
CA GLY A 81 -19.43 18.30 -9.05
C GLY A 81 -20.34 17.72 -7.97
N ILE A 82 -20.09 18.04 -6.70
CA ILE A 82 -20.91 17.55 -5.57
C ILE A 82 -22.39 17.98 -5.71
N ASP A 83 -22.64 19.13 -6.34
CA ASP A 83 -23.98 19.67 -6.64
C ASP A 83 -24.80 18.77 -7.58
N GLN A 84 -24.14 17.84 -8.28
CA GLN A 84 -24.75 16.90 -9.23
C GLN A 84 -24.78 15.47 -8.68
N ARG A 85 -24.72 15.30 -7.36
CA ARG A 85 -24.77 13.98 -6.72
C ARG A 85 -26.11 13.29 -6.98
N PRO A 86 -26.11 12.05 -7.50
CA PRO A 86 -27.33 11.30 -7.75
C PRO A 86 -27.94 10.78 -6.44
N GLU A 87 -29.25 10.53 -6.42
CA GLU A 87 -29.94 9.92 -5.27
C GLU A 87 -29.58 8.43 -5.08
N LYS A 88 -29.14 7.75 -6.15
CA LYS A 88 -28.70 6.35 -6.15
C LYS A 88 -27.51 6.15 -7.07
N LEU A 89 -26.63 5.20 -6.72
CA LEU A 89 -25.51 4.79 -7.57
C LEU A 89 -25.99 3.74 -8.59
N GLU A 90 -26.13 4.15 -9.84
CA GLU A 90 -26.46 3.28 -10.97
C GLU A 90 -25.27 3.13 -11.92
N ARG A 91 -25.26 2.04 -12.70
CA ARG A 91 -24.23 1.80 -13.72
C ARG A 91 -24.50 2.68 -14.93
N LEU A 92 -23.53 3.49 -15.34
CA LEU A 92 -23.69 4.39 -16.48
C LEU A 92 -23.58 3.62 -17.79
N GLU A 93 -24.64 3.62 -18.61
CA GLU A 93 -24.67 2.91 -19.90
C GLU A 93 -23.92 3.67 -21.01
N ASN A 94 -23.90 5.01 -20.97
CA ASN A 94 -23.21 5.85 -21.96
C ASN A 94 -22.44 7.01 -21.29
N PRO A 95 -21.13 6.83 -21.08
CA PRO A 95 -20.32 7.82 -20.39
C PRO A 95 -20.01 9.08 -21.25
N GLU A 96 -20.49 10.27 -20.85
CA GLU A 96 -20.04 11.57 -21.42
C GLU A 96 -18.56 11.86 -21.15
N PRO A 97 -17.83 12.60 -22.01
CA PRO A 97 -16.42 12.89 -21.79
C PRO A 97 -16.17 13.72 -20.52
N PRO A 98 -15.07 13.49 -19.78
CA PRO A 98 -14.76 14.24 -18.56
C PRO A 98 -14.53 15.72 -18.84
N GLN A 99 -15.05 16.59 -17.97
CA GLN A 99 -15.12 18.04 -18.21
C GLN A 99 -14.01 18.84 -17.53
N LYS A 100 -13.36 18.31 -16.48
CA LYS A 100 -12.28 19.03 -15.76
C LYS A 100 -11.27 18.10 -15.07
N HIS A 101 -9.98 18.40 -15.22
CA HIS A 101 -8.92 17.79 -14.39
C HIS A 101 -8.87 18.48 -13.02
N SER A 102 -8.87 17.68 -11.96
CA SER A 102 -8.79 18.15 -10.57
C SER A 102 -7.99 17.15 -9.72
N PHE A 103 -7.68 17.53 -8.49
CA PHE A 103 -7.10 16.63 -7.50
C PHE A 103 -8.15 16.26 -6.45
N LEU A 104 -8.20 14.99 -6.06
CA LEU A 104 -8.89 14.52 -4.88
C LEU A 104 -7.88 14.42 -3.73
N PRO A 105 -8.05 15.17 -2.63
CA PRO A 105 -7.31 14.90 -1.41
C PRO A 105 -7.61 13.48 -0.92
N LEU A 106 -6.56 12.82 -0.41
CA LEU A 106 -6.64 11.53 0.24
C LEU A 106 -6.47 11.73 1.75
N TYR A 107 -7.37 11.14 2.52
CA TYR A 107 -7.36 11.19 3.98
C TYR A 107 -7.24 9.79 4.56
N THR A 108 -6.72 9.68 5.78
CA THR A 108 -6.79 8.42 6.53
C THR A 108 -7.00 8.65 8.01
N GLU A 109 -7.84 7.82 8.64
CA GLU A 109 -7.97 7.75 10.09
C GLU A 109 -8.55 6.40 10.54
N GLY A 110 -8.31 6.05 11.82
CA GLY A 110 -9.00 4.95 12.49
C GLY A 110 -10.52 5.11 12.41
N ALA A 111 -11.24 4.00 12.24
CA ALA A 111 -12.68 4.04 11.96
C ALA A 111 -13.50 4.60 13.12
N THR A 112 -13.03 4.41 14.36
CA THR A 112 -13.65 5.05 15.54
C THR A 112 -13.56 6.56 15.48
N GLN A 113 -12.37 7.11 15.24
CA GLN A 113 -12.16 8.56 15.17
C GLN A 113 -12.86 9.16 13.92
N ALA A 114 -12.95 8.40 12.82
CA ALA A 114 -13.64 8.82 11.61
C ALA A 114 -15.16 9.07 11.80
N LEU A 115 -15.79 8.54 12.85
CA LEU A 115 -17.19 8.84 13.20
C LEU A 115 -17.42 10.31 13.58
N GLU A 116 -16.36 11.01 14.00
CA GLU A 116 -16.41 12.42 14.40
C GLU A 116 -16.30 13.37 13.21
N TYR A 117 -15.98 12.86 12.03
CA TYR A 117 -15.73 13.66 10.84
C TYR A 117 -16.97 13.78 9.95
N ARG A 118 -17.02 14.89 9.20
CA ARG A 118 -18.00 15.13 8.14
C ARG A 118 -17.51 14.46 6.86
N LEU A 119 -17.97 13.23 6.65
CA LEU A 119 -17.55 12.40 5.51
C LEU A 119 -18.53 12.47 4.34
N GLU A 120 -19.57 13.29 4.40
CA GLU A 120 -20.64 13.35 3.39
C GLU A 120 -20.08 13.64 2.00
N ALA A 121 -19.03 14.46 1.90
CA ALA A 121 -18.37 14.80 0.65
C ALA A 121 -17.29 13.79 0.21
N CYS A 122 -17.09 12.67 0.90
CA CYS A 122 -16.00 11.73 0.62
C CYS A 122 -16.47 10.41 0.01
N ALA A 123 -15.66 9.82 -0.87
CA ALA A 123 -15.68 8.38 -1.10
C ALA A 123 -14.95 7.68 0.05
N VAL A 124 -15.61 6.78 0.78
CA VAL A 124 -15.05 6.13 1.96
C VAL A 124 -14.67 4.69 1.64
N PHE A 125 -13.39 4.35 1.77
CA PHE A 125 -12.86 3.00 1.61
C PHE A 125 -12.53 2.42 2.99
N GLY A 126 -13.25 1.38 3.39
CA GLY A 126 -13.06 0.64 4.63
C GLY A 126 -12.26 -0.62 4.36
N ALA A 127 -11.09 -0.75 4.95
CA ALA A 127 -10.26 -1.94 4.88
C ALA A 127 -10.31 -2.73 6.20
N SER A 128 -10.63 -4.02 6.13
CA SER A 128 -10.63 -4.93 7.26
C SER A 128 -10.41 -6.35 6.75
N ASN A 129 -9.33 -7.01 7.18
CA ASN A 129 -9.06 -8.41 6.80
C ASN A 129 -10.24 -9.33 7.09
N SER A 130 -10.81 -9.24 8.30
CA SER A 130 -11.95 -10.08 8.70
C SER A 130 -13.28 -9.66 8.05
N GLY A 131 -13.35 -8.43 7.54
CA GLY A 131 -14.60 -7.75 7.18
C GLY A 131 -15.56 -7.55 8.35
N ARG A 132 -15.10 -7.78 9.59
CA ARG A 132 -15.90 -7.81 10.83
C ARG A 132 -15.35 -6.89 11.92
N THR A 133 -14.28 -6.13 11.65
CA THR A 133 -13.75 -5.13 12.59
C THR A 133 -14.89 -4.21 13.04
N LYS A 134 -15.18 -4.21 14.35
CA LYS A 134 -16.40 -3.60 14.90
C LYS A 134 -16.46 -2.10 14.60
N GLU A 135 -15.32 -1.43 14.64
CA GLU A 135 -15.17 -0.01 14.43
C GLU A 135 -15.49 0.36 12.97
N VAL A 136 -14.97 -0.40 12.00
CA VAL A 136 -15.23 -0.22 10.57
C VAL A 136 -16.70 -0.51 10.25
N VAL A 137 -17.24 -1.62 10.77
CA VAL A 137 -18.64 -2.00 10.58
C VAL A 137 -19.57 -0.92 11.14
N ARG A 138 -19.30 -0.41 12.35
CA ARG A 138 -20.06 0.67 12.99
C ARG A 138 -20.02 1.95 12.17
N LEU A 139 -18.84 2.34 11.66
CA LEU A 139 -18.70 3.51 10.78
C LEU A 139 -19.56 3.34 9.53
N PHE A 140 -19.44 2.21 8.84
CA PHE A 140 -20.18 1.95 7.60
C PHE A 140 -21.69 1.88 7.82
N GLN A 141 -22.15 1.28 8.92
CA GLN A 141 -23.56 1.31 9.33
C GLN A 141 -24.05 2.73 9.55
N THR A 142 -23.29 3.54 10.28
CA THR A 142 -23.64 4.94 10.60
C THR A 142 -23.74 5.78 9.33
N LEU A 143 -22.75 5.68 8.43
CA LEU A 143 -22.73 6.40 7.17
C LEU A 143 -23.90 5.96 6.27
N ARG A 144 -24.16 4.67 6.16
CA ARG A 144 -25.29 4.15 5.37
C ARG A 144 -26.64 4.60 5.91
N GLN A 145 -26.83 4.62 7.23
CA GLN A 145 -28.04 5.16 7.87
C GLN A 145 -28.25 6.65 7.58
N ARG A 146 -27.16 7.41 7.38
CA ARG A 146 -27.19 8.82 6.95
C ARG A 146 -27.35 9.00 5.43
N GLY A 147 -27.56 7.91 4.67
CA GLY A 147 -27.72 7.96 3.23
C GLY A 147 -26.41 8.10 2.44
N HIS A 148 -25.26 7.80 3.05
CA HIS A 148 -23.98 7.87 2.35
C HIS A 148 -23.89 6.81 1.25
N LEU A 149 -23.67 7.27 0.01
CA LEU A 149 -23.70 6.40 -1.16
C LEU A 149 -22.34 5.75 -1.46
N HIS A 150 -21.26 6.50 -1.26
CA HIS A 150 -19.92 6.13 -1.69
C HIS A 150 -19.16 5.36 -0.59
N LEU A 151 -19.60 4.14 -0.31
CA LEU A 151 -18.98 3.21 0.65
C LEU A 151 -18.35 2.03 -0.10
N TYR A 152 -17.05 1.82 0.08
CA TYR A 152 -16.28 0.78 -0.61
C TYR A 152 -15.53 -0.10 0.38
N GLY A 153 -15.64 -1.41 0.24
CA GLY A 153 -15.04 -2.38 1.15
C GLY A 153 -13.77 -3.00 0.59
N ILE A 154 -12.82 -3.34 1.46
CA ILE A 154 -11.68 -4.22 1.15
C ILE A 154 -11.56 -5.24 2.26
N THR A 155 -11.66 -6.54 1.93
CA THR A 155 -11.74 -7.63 2.92
C THR A 155 -11.19 -8.95 2.39
N ALA A 156 -10.67 -9.81 3.25
CA ALA A 156 -10.21 -11.15 2.85
C ALA A 156 -11.35 -12.17 2.72
N HIS A 157 -12.54 -11.85 3.21
CA HIS A 157 -13.66 -12.78 3.26
C HIS A 157 -14.93 -12.20 2.64
N GLY A 158 -15.45 -12.91 1.64
CA GLY A 158 -16.79 -12.66 1.10
C GLY A 158 -17.90 -13.00 2.11
N GLY A 159 -19.08 -12.43 1.93
CA GLY A 159 -20.22 -12.51 2.85
C GLY A 159 -19.95 -11.85 4.20
N SER A 160 -19.02 -10.88 4.25
CA SER A 160 -18.70 -10.16 5.49
C SER A 160 -19.65 -8.98 5.72
N PRO A 161 -19.88 -8.54 6.98
CA PRO A 161 -20.67 -7.35 7.26
C PRO A 161 -20.18 -6.10 6.52
N LEU A 162 -18.86 -5.93 6.41
CA LEU A 162 -18.27 -4.84 5.61
C LEU A 162 -18.69 -4.93 4.14
N GLU A 163 -18.69 -6.13 3.55
CA GLU A 163 -19.13 -6.30 2.17
C GLU A 163 -20.61 -5.95 1.99
N GLU A 164 -21.48 -6.44 2.88
CA GLU A 164 -22.91 -6.16 2.85
C GLU A 164 -23.22 -4.66 2.97
N LEU A 165 -22.43 -3.94 3.77
CA LEU A 165 -22.59 -2.52 4.02
C LEU A 165 -22.06 -1.65 2.87
N SER A 166 -21.10 -2.16 2.11
CA SER A 166 -20.44 -1.44 1.02
C SER A 166 -21.29 -1.48 -0.26
N HIS A 167 -21.19 -0.42 -1.07
CA HIS A 167 -21.72 -0.42 -2.43
C HIS A 167 -20.94 -1.39 -3.34
N ARG A 168 -19.63 -1.47 -3.14
CA ARG A 168 -18.74 -2.40 -3.84
C ARG A 168 -17.59 -2.80 -2.94
N THR A 169 -17.17 -4.06 -3.06
CA THR A 169 -16.10 -4.62 -2.22
C THR A 169 -15.05 -5.31 -3.08
N TYR A 170 -13.78 -5.09 -2.74
CA TYR A 170 -12.68 -5.90 -3.23
C TYR A 170 -12.42 -7.01 -2.23
N VAL A 171 -12.63 -8.26 -2.66
CA VAL A 171 -12.32 -9.45 -1.86
C VAL A 171 -10.91 -9.91 -2.22
N LEU A 172 -10.02 -9.98 -1.22
CA LEU A 172 -8.61 -10.33 -1.42
C LEU A 172 -8.45 -11.76 -1.96
N GLY A 173 -7.49 -11.94 -2.87
CA GLY A 173 -7.10 -13.22 -3.44
C GLY A 173 -6.03 -13.97 -2.65
N CYS A 174 -5.41 -13.35 -1.63
CA CYS A 174 -4.33 -13.95 -0.84
C CYS A 174 -4.74 -15.14 0.03
N GLY A 175 -6.05 -15.41 0.15
CA GLY A 175 -6.59 -16.42 1.04
C GLY A 175 -6.46 -16.07 2.52
N ALA A 176 -6.82 -17.02 3.39
CA ALA A 176 -6.74 -16.84 4.83
C ALA A 176 -5.29 -16.81 5.32
N GLU A 177 -5.05 -16.03 6.38
CA GLU A 177 -3.80 -16.03 7.12
C GLU A 177 -3.85 -17.05 8.26
N GLY A 178 -2.75 -17.75 8.48
CA GLY A 178 -2.59 -18.68 9.60
C GLY A 178 -2.08 -17.99 10.87
N ALA A 179 -1.39 -16.86 10.73
CA ALA A 179 -0.91 -16.05 11.85
C ALA A 179 -1.95 -14.99 12.28
N VAL A 180 -1.86 -14.59 13.56
CA VAL A 180 -2.65 -13.47 14.09
C VAL A 180 -2.16 -12.14 13.51
N ALA A 181 -0.84 -11.98 13.38
CA ALA A 181 -0.23 -10.78 12.80
C ALA A 181 -0.35 -10.81 11.27
N ALA A 182 -1.13 -9.87 10.74
CA ALA A 182 -1.39 -9.79 9.31
C ALA A 182 -0.14 -9.47 8.47
N THR A 183 -0.04 -10.09 7.29
CA THR A 183 1.11 -9.95 6.37
C THR A 183 0.67 -9.90 4.90
N LYS A 184 0.33 -11.04 4.28
CA LYS A 184 -0.03 -11.14 2.86
C LYS A 184 -1.28 -10.34 2.50
N SER A 185 -2.25 -10.29 3.40
CA SER A 185 -3.47 -9.49 3.23
C SER A 185 -3.18 -7.98 3.18
N VAL A 186 -2.27 -7.51 4.03
CA VAL A 186 -1.83 -6.11 4.12
C VAL A 186 -1.08 -5.72 2.84
N MET A 187 -0.24 -6.63 2.32
CA MET A 187 0.44 -6.43 1.05
C MET A 187 -0.53 -6.33 -0.13
N GLU A 188 -1.54 -7.19 -0.18
CA GLU A 188 -2.56 -7.14 -1.24
C GLU A 188 -3.41 -5.87 -1.17
N GLN A 189 -3.81 -5.44 0.04
CA GLN A 189 -4.50 -4.17 0.24
C GLN A 189 -3.67 -2.98 -0.27
N ALA A 190 -2.36 -2.98 -0.01
CA ALA A 190 -1.45 -1.96 -0.51
C ALA A 190 -1.32 -2.01 -2.04
N LEU A 191 -1.24 -3.20 -2.64
CA LEU A 191 -1.22 -3.38 -4.11
C LEU A 191 -2.51 -2.88 -4.74
N PHE A 192 -3.67 -3.18 -4.14
CA PHE A 192 -4.96 -2.69 -4.59
C PHE A 192 -5.00 -1.16 -4.65
N TYR A 193 -4.62 -0.46 -3.57
CA TYR A 193 -4.59 1.00 -3.58
C TYR A 193 -3.57 1.57 -4.57
N GLN A 194 -2.38 0.96 -4.68
CA GLN A 194 -1.35 1.41 -5.63
C GLN A 194 -1.82 1.26 -7.08
N ALA A 195 -2.46 0.14 -7.41
CA ALA A 195 -3.02 -0.09 -8.74
C ALA A 195 -4.17 0.90 -9.04
N LEU A 196 -5.11 1.06 -8.09
CA LEU A 196 -6.27 1.94 -8.24
C LEU A 196 -5.85 3.39 -8.50
N PHE A 197 -4.97 3.92 -7.64
CA PHE A 197 -4.55 5.32 -7.73
C PHE A 197 -3.50 5.55 -8.82
N GLY A 198 -2.68 4.55 -9.12
CA GLY A 198 -1.76 4.56 -10.24
C GLY A 198 -2.48 4.58 -11.60
N GLU A 199 -3.59 3.85 -11.74
CA GLU A 199 -4.40 3.85 -12.96
C GLU A 199 -5.10 5.20 -13.19
N LEU A 200 -5.68 5.79 -12.13
CA LEU A 200 -6.28 7.14 -12.20
C LEU A 200 -5.26 8.19 -12.63
N LYS A 201 -4.01 8.07 -12.17
CA LYS A 201 -2.89 8.88 -12.62
C LYS A 201 -2.58 8.63 -14.10
N ALA A 202 -2.41 7.37 -14.52
CA ALA A 202 -2.05 7.03 -15.88
C ALA A 202 -3.08 7.59 -16.88
N GLN A 203 -4.37 7.45 -16.59
CA GLN A 203 -5.44 7.97 -17.44
C GLN A 203 -5.51 9.50 -17.45
N THR A 204 -5.07 10.16 -16.38
CA THR A 204 -5.03 11.63 -16.31
C THR A 204 -3.80 12.22 -17.00
N ILE A 205 -2.64 11.52 -17.00
CA ILE A 205 -1.39 12.00 -17.61
C ILE A 205 -1.30 11.69 -19.11
N VAL A 206 -2.13 10.82 -19.67
CA VAL A 206 -2.15 10.58 -21.14
C VAL A 206 -2.50 11.86 -21.95
N SER A 207 -2.87 12.97 -21.30
CA SER A 207 -2.96 14.31 -21.89
C SER A 207 -1.66 15.16 -21.84
N GLU A 208 -0.56 14.73 -21.20
CA GLU A 208 0.75 15.40 -21.26
C GLU A 208 1.96 14.41 -21.35
N PRO A 209 2.99 14.71 -22.17
CA PRO A 209 4.05 13.74 -22.43
C PRO A 209 5.12 13.75 -21.33
N LYS A 210 4.95 12.90 -20.30
CA LYS A 210 6.00 12.13 -19.57
C LYS A 210 5.44 11.51 -18.28
N ALA A 211 4.90 10.30 -18.35
CA ALA A 211 4.59 9.51 -17.16
C ALA A 211 5.84 8.76 -16.66
N GLN A 212 6.21 8.94 -15.39
CA GLN A 212 7.12 8.03 -14.68
C GLN A 212 6.42 6.69 -14.39
N PRO A 213 7.15 5.55 -14.35
CA PRO A 213 6.57 4.23 -14.20
C PRO A 213 5.74 4.08 -12.91
N LEU A 214 4.69 3.26 -13.02
CA LEU A 214 3.69 2.92 -11.99
C LEU A 214 4.30 2.37 -10.68
N PHE A 215 5.47 1.76 -10.81
CA PHE A 215 6.33 1.34 -9.71
C PHE A 215 7.56 2.24 -9.74
N GLY A 216 7.76 3.03 -8.69
CA GLY A 216 8.88 3.95 -8.61
C GLY A 216 10.19 3.22 -8.90
N ALA A 217 11.08 3.84 -9.68
CA ALA A 217 12.43 3.32 -9.84
C ALA A 217 13.05 3.20 -8.44
N PHE A 218 13.29 1.97 -8.00
CA PHE A 218 14.00 1.71 -6.76
C PHE A 218 15.41 2.32 -6.88
N PRO A 219 15.90 3.02 -5.86
CA PRO A 219 17.28 3.50 -5.88
C PRO A 219 18.20 2.29 -6.09
N LYS A 220 19.07 2.39 -7.11
CA LYS A 220 20.13 1.40 -7.31
C LYS A 220 20.86 1.20 -5.97
N ALA A 221 21.04 -0.06 -5.59
CA ALA A 221 21.79 -0.44 -4.40
C ALA A 221 23.04 0.44 -4.27
N VAL A 222 23.17 1.11 -3.12
CA VAL A 222 24.36 1.87 -2.77
C VAL A 222 25.52 0.89 -2.83
N GLY A 223 26.37 1.04 -3.84
CA GLY A 223 27.54 0.21 -4.04
C GLY A 223 28.39 0.21 -2.79
N GLU A 224 28.80 -0.98 -2.37
CA GLU A 224 29.75 -1.22 -1.30
C GLU A 224 30.98 -0.32 -1.49
N LYS A 225 31.11 0.72 -0.66
CA LYS A 225 32.42 1.33 -0.41
C LYS A 225 33.20 0.40 0.51
N ARG A 226 33.81 -0.64 -0.06
CA ARG A 226 34.98 -1.27 0.56
C ARG A 226 36.16 -0.31 0.39
N ALA A 227 36.53 0.35 1.47
CA ALA A 227 37.86 0.93 1.60
C ALA A 227 38.88 -0.23 1.67
N GLY A 228 39.85 -0.26 0.75
CA GLY A 228 41.03 -1.11 0.89
C GLY A 228 41.57 -1.76 -0.39
N ILE A 229 42.51 -1.07 -1.04
CA ILE A 229 43.76 -1.59 -1.65
C ILE A 229 43.64 -2.67 -2.76
N GLY A 230 44.13 -2.32 -3.97
CA GLY A 230 44.71 -3.29 -4.91
C GLY A 230 44.09 -3.28 -6.32
N SER A 231 44.67 -2.49 -7.21
CA SER A 231 44.36 -2.46 -8.64
C SER A 231 44.86 -3.71 -9.38
N VAL A 232 43.99 -4.38 -10.15
CA VAL A 232 44.39 -5.02 -11.42
C VAL A 232 43.22 -4.93 -12.40
N ALA A 233 43.44 -4.24 -13.52
CA ALA A 233 42.49 -4.11 -14.61
C ALA A 233 42.56 -5.35 -15.52
N VAL A 234 41.40 -5.92 -15.87
CA VAL A 234 41.26 -6.80 -17.04
C VAL A 234 40.02 -6.36 -17.81
N GLY A 235 40.25 -5.96 -19.06
CA GLY A 235 39.26 -5.36 -19.94
C GLY A 235 38.25 -6.36 -20.49
N LEU A 236 37.01 -5.89 -20.68
CA LEU A 236 35.98 -6.58 -21.44
C LEU A 236 35.44 -5.66 -22.55
N ARG A 237 35.46 -6.21 -23.75
CA ARG A 237 35.17 -5.56 -25.05
C ARG A 237 33.69 -5.21 -25.17
N LYS A 238 33.41 -4.06 -25.79
CA LYS A 238 32.06 -3.65 -26.24
C LYS A 238 31.63 -4.52 -27.41
N ALA A 239 30.46 -5.15 -27.32
CA ALA A 239 29.77 -5.74 -28.46
C ALA A 239 28.85 -4.70 -29.11
N GLN A 240 29.02 -4.52 -30.42
CA GLN A 240 28.25 -3.62 -31.29
C GLN A 240 26.83 -4.17 -31.51
N ARG A 241 25.85 -3.26 -31.60
CA ARG A 241 24.51 -3.53 -32.13
C ARG A 241 24.45 -3.12 -33.60
N SER A 242 23.78 -3.93 -34.41
CA SER A 242 23.29 -3.57 -35.75
C SER A 242 21.75 -3.61 -35.77
N PRO A 243 21.09 -2.86 -36.69
CA PRO A 243 19.66 -2.55 -36.64
C PRO A 243 18.83 -3.31 -37.70
N GLU A 244 17.50 -3.11 -37.63
CA GLU A 244 16.43 -3.25 -38.66
C GLU A 244 15.26 -4.17 -38.25
N THR A 245 14.09 -3.58 -37.92
CA THR A 245 12.83 -3.42 -38.72
C THR A 245 11.97 -4.69 -38.78
N ALA A 246 10.63 -4.71 -38.69
CA ALA A 246 9.58 -3.73 -38.50
C ALA A 246 8.29 -4.50 -38.15
N GLY A 247 7.33 -3.81 -37.53
CA GLY A 247 5.90 -4.10 -37.66
C GLY A 247 5.33 -5.13 -36.70
N GLU A 248 4.76 -4.67 -35.58
CA GLU A 248 3.64 -5.37 -34.97
C GLU A 248 2.75 -4.42 -34.17
N LYS A 249 1.44 -4.68 -34.31
CA LYS A 249 0.32 -3.89 -33.82
C LYS A 249 0.26 -3.90 -32.29
N GLY A 250 -0.40 -2.88 -31.75
CA GLY A 250 -0.42 -2.51 -30.34
C GLY A 250 -0.60 -3.66 -29.35
N VAL A 251 0.35 -3.76 -28.43
CA VAL A 251 0.19 -4.41 -27.12
C VAL A 251 0.72 -3.43 -26.07
N ARG A 252 -0.17 -2.66 -25.45
CA ARG A 252 0.12 -1.92 -24.21
C ARG A 252 -0.33 -2.76 -23.01
N PHE A 253 0.40 -3.84 -22.69
CA PHE A 253 0.19 -4.63 -21.46
C PHE A 253 1.50 -5.18 -20.86
N GLY A 254 2.64 -4.52 -21.10
CA GLY A 254 3.96 -5.06 -20.73
C GLY A 254 4.57 -4.59 -19.40
N SER A 255 4.26 -3.37 -18.91
CA SER A 255 5.05 -2.74 -17.85
C SER A 255 4.61 -3.10 -16.43
N GLY A 256 3.30 -3.23 -16.17
CA GLY A 256 2.76 -3.51 -14.83
C GLY A 256 3.09 -4.91 -14.34
N THR A 257 2.85 -5.93 -15.17
CA THR A 257 3.14 -7.34 -14.85
C THR A 257 4.64 -7.59 -14.68
N ALA A 258 5.49 -6.90 -15.44
CA ALA A 258 6.95 -7.03 -15.30
C ALA A 258 7.44 -6.47 -13.96
N ALA A 259 6.95 -5.30 -13.55
CA ALA A 259 7.32 -4.68 -12.27
C ALA A 259 6.81 -5.46 -11.06
N LEU A 260 5.60 -6.05 -11.13
CA LEU A 260 5.09 -6.95 -10.09
C LEU A 260 5.95 -8.21 -9.93
N ARG A 261 6.42 -8.80 -11.05
CA ARG A 261 7.34 -9.93 -11.03
C ARG A 261 8.70 -9.55 -10.44
N GLU A 262 9.22 -8.39 -10.79
CA GLU A 262 10.47 -7.86 -10.22
C GLU A 262 10.33 -7.65 -8.71
N ALA A 263 9.23 -7.03 -8.26
CA ALA A 263 8.93 -6.86 -6.84
C ALA A 263 8.81 -8.20 -6.09
N ALA A 264 8.19 -9.22 -6.71
CA ALA A 264 8.12 -10.57 -6.14
C ALA A 264 9.52 -11.19 -5.98
N THR A 265 10.39 -11.03 -6.97
CA THR A 265 11.79 -11.50 -6.88
C THR A 265 12.57 -10.77 -5.78
N MET A 266 12.38 -9.46 -5.65
CA MET A 266 13.00 -8.69 -4.56
C MET A 266 12.48 -9.13 -3.19
N LEU A 267 11.18 -9.37 -3.05
CA LEU A 267 10.58 -9.86 -1.81
C LEU A 267 11.13 -11.24 -1.43
N GLU A 268 11.20 -12.16 -2.39
CA GLU A 268 11.80 -13.49 -2.18
C GLU A 268 13.27 -13.38 -1.74
N HIS A 269 14.04 -12.48 -2.36
CA HIS A 269 15.42 -12.21 -1.96
C HIS A 269 15.50 -11.71 -0.51
N VAL A 270 14.73 -10.66 -0.16
CA VAL A 270 14.70 -10.08 1.20
C VAL A 270 14.28 -11.12 2.25
N LEU A 271 13.25 -11.91 1.97
CA LEU A 271 12.80 -12.97 2.88
C LEU A 271 13.81 -14.11 3.00
N SER A 272 14.73 -14.25 2.05
CA SER A 272 15.80 -15.24 2.07
C SER A 272 17.10 -14.74 2.72
N MET A 273 17.23 -13.43 2.97
CA MET A 273 18.42 -12.87 3.58
C MET A 273 18.60 -13.38 5.01
N GLU A 274 19.86 -13.60 5.37
CA GLU A 274 20.27 -13.81 6.75
C GLU A 274 20.64 -12.46 7.36
N LEU A 275 20.05 -12.15 8.51
CA LEU A 275 20.38 -10.95 9.27
C LEU A 275 21.59 -11.25 10.16
N ASP A 276 22.45 -10.24 10.33
CA ASP A 276 23.57 -10.33 11.27
C ASP A 276 23.05 -10.73 12.67
N PRO A 277 23.47 -11.89 13.22
CA PRO A 277 23.01 -12.35 14.53
C PRO A 277 23.24 -11.34 15.64
N GLU A 278 24.27 -10.51 15.54
CA GLU A 278 24.57 -9.49 16.55
C GLU A 278 23.55 -8.34 16.50
N VAL A 279 23.09 -7.95 15.32
CA VAL A 279 22.00 -6.97 15.17
C VAL A 279 20.71 -7.53 15.75
N VAL A 280 20.37 -8.78 15.41
CA VAL A 280 19.17 -9.45 15.95
C VAL A 280 19.23 -9.52 17.47
N ARG A 281 20.39 -9.90 18.05
CA ARG A 281 20.59 -9.98 19.50
C ARG A 281 20.39 -8.64 20.19
N LYS A 282 20.96 -7.56 19.65
CA LYS A 282 20.81 -6.20 20.21
C LYS A 282 19.35 -5.76 20.21
N LEU A 283 18.66 -5.90 19.08
CA LEU A 283 17.24 -5.57 18.96
C LEU A 283 16.37 -6.46 19.87
N SER A 284 16.68 -7.75 19.96
CA SER A 284 15.95 -8.68 20.84
C SER A 284 16.21 -8.44 22.34
N GLN A 285 17.25 -7.68 22.70
CA GLN A 285 17.55 -7.30 24.09
C GLN A 285 17.07 -5.90 24.46
N ALA A 286 16.72 -5.06 23.48
CA ALA A 286 16.27 -3.68 23.73
C ALA A 286 15.01 -3.63 24.63
N GLU A 287 14.95 -2.68 25.56
CA GLU A 287 13.77 -2.48 26.41
C GLU A 287 12.60 -1.89 25.63
N THR A 288 12.90 -0.85 24.83
CA THR A 288 11.99 -0.25 23.85
C THR A 288 12.62 -0.24 22.46
N LEU A 289 11.83 -0.59 21.44
CA LEU A 289 12.23 -0.51 20.03
C LEU A 289 11.50 0.63 19.34
N TYR A 290 12.23 1.69 19.00
CA TYR A 290 11.72 2.79 18.20
C TYR A 290 12.01 2.55 16.72
N PHE A 291 11.01 2.76 15.88
CA PHE A 291 11.18 2.81 14.43
C PHE A 291 11.01 4.26 14.00
N ALA A 292 12.08 4.89 13.54
CA ALA A 292 12.02 6.24 13.00
C ALA A 292 11.98 6.21 11.48
N GLY A 293 11.22 7.11 10.86
CA GLY A 293 11.15 7.14 9.41
C GLY A 293 10.08 8.07 8.85
N ARG A 294 9.95 8.07 7.52
CA ARG A 294 8.90 8.83 6.84
C ARG A 294 7.52 8.28 7.20
N ASN A 295 6.53 9.16 7.27
CA ASN A 295 5.12 8.81 7.43
C ASN A 295 4.53 8.24 6.13
N ASN A 296 4.98 7.04 5.77
CA ASN A 296 4.54 6.28 4.61
C ASN A 296 3.94 4.92 5.00
N GLY A 297 3.71 4.71 6.29
CA GLY A 297 3.16 3.49 6.88
C GLY A 297 4.16 2.38 7.17
N VAL A 298 5.39 2.40 6.67
CA VAL A 298 6.34 1.27 6.84
C VAL A 298 6.85 1.19 8.29
N ALA A 299 7.42 2.26 8.82
CA ALA A 299 8.00 2.26 10.17
C ALA A 299 6.93 2.07 11.27
N GLU A 300 5.75 2.65 11.07
CA GLU A 300 4.60 2.45 11.97
C GLU A 300 4.08 1.02 11.94
N GLU A 301 4.03 0.39 10.77
CA GLU A 301 3.66 -1.03 10.67
C GLU A 301 4.69 -1.92 11.38
N LEU A 302 5.99 -1.63 11.23
CA LEU A 302 7.05 -2.35 11.93
C LEU A 302 6.93 -2.20 13.46
N ALA A 303 6.60 -1.01 13.95
CA ALA A 303 6.32 -0.78 15.36
C ALA A 303 5.10 -1.59 15.84
N LEU A 304 4.00 -1.61 15.06
CA LEU A 304 2.84 -2.44 15.40
C LEU A 304 3.20 -3.93 15.44
N LYS A 305 3.87 -4.46 14.41
CA LYS A 305 4.25 -5.87 14.32
C LYS A 305 5.23 -6.28 15.41
N THR A 306 6.11 -5.38 15.83
CA THR A 306 7.04 -5.62 16.95
C THR A 306 6.25 -5.81 18.25
N ASN A 307 5.29 -4.95 18.55
CA ASN A 307 4.40 -5.11 19.70
C ASN A 307 3.61 -6.44 19.63
N GLU A 308 3.03 -6.77 18.47
CA GLU A 308 2.19 -7.97 18.30
C GLU A 308 2.96 -9.29 18.43
N ILE A 309 4.13 -9.39 17.80
CA ILE A 309 4.85 -10.64 17.63
C ILE A 309 5.85 -10.87 18.77
N THR A 310 6.61 -9.83 19.12
CA THR A 310 7.69 -9.96 20.11
C THR A 310 7.24 -9.67 21.53
N ARG A 311 6.06 -9.04 21.69
CA ARG A 311 5.52 -8.53 22.98
C ARG A 311 6.46 -7.55 23.68
N LYS A 312 7.29 -6.86 22.91
CA LYS A 312 8.17 -5.79 23.39
C LYS A 312 7.54 -4.43 23.10
N LYS A 313 7.82 -3.46 23.95
CA LYS A 313 7.36 -2.09 23.72
C LYS A 313 8.03 -1.57 22.45
N SER A 314 7.24 -1.04 21.55
CA SER A 314 7.74 -0.34 20.38
C SER A 314 6.85 0.81 19.99
N ASP A 315 7.46 1.83 19.40
CA ASP A 315 6.76 3.03 18.94
C ASP A 315 7.35 3.54 17.62
N PHE A 316 6.56 4.34 16.91
CA PHE A 316 6.94 4.98 15.65
C PHE A 316 7.23 6.46 15.84
N LEU A 317 8.41 6.88 15.41
CA LEU A 317 8.86 8.27 15.50
C LEU A 317 8.88 8.88 14.10
N GLU A 318 7.90 9.74 13.81
CA GLU A 318 7.76 10.36 12.49
C GLU A 318 8.90 11.34 12.20
N GLY A 319 9.56 11.16 11.05
CA GLY A 319 10.55 12.10 10.53
C GLY A 319 11.70 12.31 11.51
N THR A 320 11.82 13.53 12.03
CA THR A 320 12.87 13.91 12.99
C THR A 320 12.40 13.86 14.44
N TYR A 321 11.20 13.34 14.73
CA TYR A 321 10.60 13.39 16.06
C TYR A 321 11.48 12.77 17.17
N ALA A 322 12.33 11.80 16.81
CA ALA A 322 13.32 11.23 17.71
C ALA A 322 14.34 12.24 18.29
N VAL A 323 14.53 13.40 17.64
CA VAL A 323 15.46 14.47 18.07
C VAL A 323 14.72 15.76 18.49
N HIS A 324 13.44 15.65 18.86
CA HIS A 324 12.62 16.76 19.38
C HIS A 324 12.09 16.45 20.79
N GLY A 325 12.97 16.01 21.68
CA GLY A 325 12.74 15.73 23.11
C GLY A 325 12.84 14.25 23.50
N ILE A 326 12.66 13.31 22.57
CA ILE A 326 12.76 11.87 22.86
C ILE A 326 14.22 11.47 23.14
N GLU A 327 15.17 12.05 22.41
CA GLU A 327 16.61 11.89 22.59
C GLU A 327 17.09 12.18 24.03
N GLU A 328 16.43 13.09 24.73
CA GLU A 328 16.75 13.47 26.11
C GLU A 328 16.30 12.41 27.14
N VAL A 329 15.42 11.49 26.74
CA VAL A 329 14.86 10.43 27.61
C VAL A 329 15.18 9.02 27.13
N LEU A 330 15.93 8.87 26.03
CA LEU A 330 16.42 7.57 25.56
C LEU A 330 17.42 6.98 26.55
N ASN A 331 17.22 5.71 26.92
CA ASN A 331 18.12 4.99 27.80
C ASN A 331 19.10 4.13 26.99
N PRO A 332 20.26 3.74 27.55
CA PRO A 332 21.19 2.81 26.90
C PRO A 332 20.59 1.43 26.54
N GLY A 333 19.46 1.07 27.15
CA GLY A 333 18.71 -0.14 26.86
C GLY A 333 17.72 0.00 25.69
N ASP A 334 17.46 1.20 25.18
CA ASP A 334 16.56 1.42 24.05
C ASP A 334 17.31 1.22 22.71
N ALA A 335 16.55 0.88 21.66
CA ALA A 335 17.07 0.80 20.30
C ALA A 335 16.25 1.65 19.35
N VAL A 336 16.93 2.33 18.42
CA VAL A 336 16.29 3.10 17.34
C VAL A 336 16.71 2.50 15.99
N VAL A 337 15.72 2.14 15.18
CA VAL A 337 15.86 1.65 13.81
C VAL A 337 15.48 2.77 12.85
N LEU A 338 16.33 3.06 11.86
CA LEU A 338 16.20 4.17 10.88
C LEU A 338 15.91 3.68 9.47
#